data_AF-A0A7V6PD52-F1
#
_entry.id   AF-A0A7V6PD52-F1
#
_cell.length_a   1.000
_cell.length_b   1.000
_cell.length_c   1.000
_cell.angle_alpha   90.00
_cell.angle_beta   90.00
_cell.angle_gamma   90.00
#
_symmetry.space_group_name_H-M   'P 1'
#
loop_
_entity.id
_entity.type
_entity.pdbx_description
1 polymer ?
#
loop_
_entity_poly.entity_id
_entity_poly.type
_entity_poly.pdbx_seq_one_letter_code
_entity_poly.pdbx_strand_id
1 'polypeptide(L)' 'TMGARVIGSEVAKTIADAFLAQTFDENGRSAGNVNAINEVDAKYNKG' A
#
# COMPACT_ATOMS: atom_id res chain seq x y z
N THR A 1 5.81 0.75 5.57
CA THR A 1 6.46 0.80 6.91
C THR A 1 7.34 2.03 6.98
N MET A 2 7.69 2.50 8.19
CA MET A 2 8.53 3.69 8.40
C MET A 2 9.64 3.37 9.41
N GLY A 3 10.86 3.88 9.20
CA GLY A 3 12.02 3.63 10.06
C GLY A 3 12.34 4.81 10.98
N ALA A 4 12.32 4.58 12.30
CA ALA A 4 12.56 5.63 13.31
C ALA A 4 13.96 6.26 13.26
N ARG A 5 14.95 5.59 12.64
CA ARG A 5 16.31 6.12 12.42
C ARG A 5 16.44 6.96 11.15
N VAL A 6 15.41 6.99 10.30
CA VAL A 6 15.44 7.65 8.98
C VAL A 6 14.54 8.87 8.94
N ILE A 7 13.39 8.83 9.63
CA ILE A 7 12.45 9.95 9.70
C ILE A 7 12.07 10.27 11.16
N GLY A 8 11.81 11.55 11.44
CA GLY A 8 11.37 12.03 12.75
C GLY A 8 9.90 11.70 13.06
N SER A 9 9.51 11.79 14.33
CA SER A 9 8.16 11.42 14.82
C SER A 9 7.03 12.23 14.19
N GLU A 10 7.20 13.55 14.04
CA GLU A 10 6.14 14.40 13.48
C GLU A 10 5.89 14.12 11.99
N VAL A 11 6.94 13.79 11.23
CA VAL A 11 6.82 13.36 9.82
C VAL A 11 6.15 11.99 9.75
N ALA A 12 6.53 11.06 10.63
CA ALA A 12 5.90 9.75 10.72
C ALA A 12 4.40 9.86 11.04
N LYS A 13 4.02 10.76 11.97
CA LYS A 13 2.62 11.04 12.30
C LYS A 13 1.85 11.58 11.11
N THR A 14 2.43 12.56 10.40
CA THR A 14 1.81 13.16 9.21
C THR A 14 1.56 12.11 8.13
N ILE A 15 2.52 11.21 7.88
CA ILE A 15 2.36 10.11 6.92
C ILE A 15 1.28 9.13 7.37
N ALA A 16 1.24 8.77 8.66
CA ALA A 16 0.23 7.87 9.20
C ALA A 16 -1.18 8.45 9.06
N ASP A 17 -1.38 9.72 9.41
CA ASP A 17 -2.66 10.41 9.28
C ASP A 17 -3.10 10.46 7.81
N ALA A 18 -2.20 10.80 6.90
CA ALA A 18 -2.48 10.82 5.46
C ALA A 18 -2.83 9.43 4.92
N PHE A 19 -2.10 8.39 5.32
CA PHE A 19 -2.36 7.01 4.88
C PHE A 19 -3.75 6.53 5.34
N LEU A 20 -4.10 6.78 6.60
CA LEU A 20 -5.38 6.37 7.18
C LEU A 20 -6.58 7.15 6.62
N ALA A 21 -6.36 8.38 6.14
CA ALA A 21 -7.40 9.19 5.53
C ALA A 21 -7.74 8.77 4.08
N GLN A 22 -6.89 7.97 3.42
CA GLN A 22 -7.10 7.56 2.04
C GLN A 22 -7.74 6.17 1.95
N THR A 23 -8.54 5.95 0.91
CA THR A 23 -9.10 4.64 0.57
C THR A 23 -8.77 4.34 -0.89
N PHE A 24 -8.48 3.07 -1.17
CA PHE A 24 -8.19 2.63 -2.52
C PHE A 24 -9.47 2.64 -3.37
N ASP A 25 -9.39 3.19 -4.58
CA ASP A 25 -10.46 3.13 -5.58
C ASP A 25 -10.31 1.86 -6.42
N GLU A 26 -11.15 0.86 -6.14
CA GLU A 26 -11.18 -0.42 -6.85
C GLU A 26 -11.57 -0.30 -8.32
N ASN A 27 -12.17 0.81 -8.73
CA ASN A 27 -12.53 1.07 -10.14
C ASN A 27 -11.57 2.06 -10.82
N GLY A 28 -10.54 2.50 -10.10
CA GLY A 28 -9.56 3.45 -10.58
C GLY A 28 -8.61 2.83 -11.61
N ARG A 29 -7.90 3.71 -12.34
CA ARG A 29 -6.93 3.31 -13.38
C ARG A 29 -5.84 2.35 -12.87
N SER A 30 -5.54 2.36 -11.57
CA SER A 30 -4.54 1.51 -10.95
C SER A 30 -5.05 0.10 -10.60
N ALA A 31 -6.36 -0.16 -10.63
CA ALA A 31 -6.95 -1.45 -10.27
C ALA A 31 -6.43 -2.61 -11.14
N GLY A 32 -6.25 -2.38 -12.45
CA GLY A 32 -5.68 -3.37 -13.36
C GLY A 32 -4.26 -3.81 -12.96
N ASN A 33 -3.44 -2.89 -12.46
CA ASN A 33 -2.09 -3.21 -11.99
C ASN A 33 -2.11 -4.04 -10.70
N VAL A 34 -3.02 -3.73 -9.77
CA VAL A 34 -3.21 -4.50 -8.53
C VAL A 34 -3.68 -5.92 -8.85
N ASN A 35 -4.63 -6.07 -9.78
CA ASN A 35 -5.10 -7.39 -10.21
C ASN A 35 -3.98 -8.23 -10.84
N ALA A 36 -3.13 -7.63 -11.67
CA ALA A 36 -1.98 -8.34 -12.24
C ALA A 36 -1.03 -8.88 -11.15
N ILE A 37 -0.83 -8.15 -10.04
CA ILE A 37 -0.04 -8.63 -8.90
C ILE A 37 -0.74 -9.82 -8.23
N ASN A 38 -2.06 -9.74 -8.02
CA ASN A 38 -2.85 -10.83 -7.43
C ASN A 38 -2.81 -12.10 -8.29
N GLU A 39 -2.83 -11.97 -9.62
CA GLU A 39 -2.72 -13.12 -10.54
C GLU A 39 -1.36 -13.82 -10.43
N VAL A 40 -0.27 -13.05 -10.25
CA VAL A 40 1.06 -13.60 -10.00
C VAL A 40 1.09 -14.34 -8.66
N ASP A 41 0.54 -13.74 -7.60
CA ASP A 41 0.44 -14.38 -6.29
C ASP A 41 -0.30 -15.72 -6.36
N ALA A 42 -1.49 -15.71 -7.00
CA ALA A 42 -2.31 -16.89 -7.22
C ALA A 42 -1.62 -17.99 -8.04
N LYS A 43 -0.64 -17.64 -8.89
CA LYS A 43 0.14 -18.63 -9.66
C LYS A 43 1.11 -19.40 -8.77
N TYR A 44 1.72 -18.76 -7.78
CA TYR A 44 2.82 -19.33 -6.99
C TYR A 44 2.40 -19.81 -5.60
N ASN A 45 1.25 -19.39 -5.08
CA ASN A 45 0.75 -19.77 -3.75
C ASN A 45 -0.32 -20.88 -3.75
N LYS A 46 -0.35 -21.76 -4.76
CA LYS A 46 -1.28 -22.91 -4.85
C LYS A 46 -0.83 -24.11 -3.99
N GLY A 47 -0.58 -23.87 -2.71
CA GLY A 47 -0.31 -24.93 -1.71
C GLY A 47 -1.57 -25.65 -1.27
#